data_AF-A0A031GAX1-F1
#
_entry.id   AF-A0A031GAX1-F1
#
_cell.length_a   1.000
_cell.length_b   1.000
_cell.length_c   1.000
_cell.angle_alpha   90.00
_cell.angle_beta   90.00
_cell.angle_gamma   90.00
#
_symmetry.space_group_name_H-M   'P 1'
#
loop_
_entity.id
_entity.type
_entity.pdbx_description
1 polymer ?
#
loop_
_entity_poly.entity_id
_entity_poly.type
_entity_poly.pdbx_seq_one_letter_code
_entity_poly.pdbx_strand_id
1 'polypeptide(L)'
;MKSWAIVVGINVYHRRAAQKPLDGAVADACDFADWVLDPLGGNVPPERLFFWTYPWPVALSAGRLKDYLEGELPSWFIPDDKKDSDWQPPDNARAPKATEITSTIETVGRGAYTTAFVDNDEEVRRVYVFLAGHGIRARIYGRGQDETCFMAGDFHPKSSELAAGLVPCESFRKALLHERFNEALLFADCCRSEASRLMTQVQPVSDFDGDPIAPWGMAFAAQEGQPAYETCTEPYRGVFTKALMDGLRTHRPGSAGELYAAPLRDFIHSNIKSYTVNDQLPQLSYRPDPHGPLIVTGPAGLPNGPELNVSTLANGTRLILKGGDNKPVADMPAFVVTGPTLSLPPLPESLYVIEIDDGSGRHRMFVQPTREKIHVP
;
A
#
# COMPACT_ATOMS: atom_id res chain seq x y z
N MET A 1 14.48 -15.79 2.10
CA MET A 1 13.83 -15.23 0.91
C MET A 1 14.24 -13.77 0.80
N LYS A 2 14.62 -13.31 -0.39
CA LYS A 2 14.89 -11.89 -0.65
C LYS A 2 13.62 -11.21 -1.13
N SER A 3 13.26 -10.10 -0.51
CA SER A 3 12.04 -9.34 -0.84
C SER A 3 12.38 -7.93 -1.35
N TRP A 4 11.59 -7.47 -2.31
CA TRP A 4 11.59 -6.12 -2.85
C TRP A 4 10.18 -5.54 -2.79
N ALA A 5 10.06 -4.23 -2.82
CA ALA A 5 8.76 -3.56 -2.88
C ALA A 5 8.77 -2.37 -3.82
N ILE A 6 7.63 -2.13 -4.47
CA ILE A 6 7.31 -0.94 -5.26
C ILE A 6 6.02 -0.39 -4.71
N VAL A 7 6.06 0.83 -4.20
CA VAL A 7 4.95 1.45 -3.51
C VAL A 7 4.73 2.84 -4.08
N VAL A 8 3.59 3.02 -4.75
CA VAL A 8 3.22 4.27 -5.42
C VAL A 8 1.86 4.73 -4.94
N GLY A 9 1.76 6.00 -4.55
CA GLY A 9 0.51 6.64 -4.12
C GLY A 9 0.37 8.02 -4.73
N ILE A 10 -0.68 8.26 -5.53
CA ILE A 10 -0.86 9.55 -6.21
C ILE A 10 -2.22 10.15 -5.84
N ASN A 11 -2.19 11.22 -5.06
CA ASN A 11 -3.37 12.04 -4.78
C ASN A 11 -3.59 13.09 -5.87
N VAL A 12 -2.51 13.73 -6.34
CA VAL A 12 -2.61 14.90 -7.22
C VAL A 12 -2.07 14.56 -8.60
N TYR A 13 -2.93 14.67 -9.61
CA TYR A 13 -2.54 14.45 -11.00
C TYR A 13 -2.34 15.79 -11.71
N HIS A 14 -1.50 15.79 -12.74
CA HIS A 14 -1.38 16.96 -13.60
C HIS A 14 -2.75 17.32 -14.19
N ARG A 15 -3.09 18.62 -14.28
CA ARG A 15 -4.40 19.09 -14.77
C ARG A 15 -4.85 18.49 -16.11
N ARG A 16 -3.90 18.11 -16.97
CA ARG A 16 -4.15 17.48 -18.27
C ARG A 16 -4.64 16.03 -18.17
N ALA A 17 -4.51 15.37 -17.03
CA ALA A 17 -5.09 14.07 -16.76
C ALA A 17 -6.62 14.11 -16.70
N ALA A 18 -7.20 15.31 -16.46
CA ALA A 18 -8.62 15.52 -16.25
C ALA A 18 -9.20 14.65 -15.10
N GLN A 19 -8.39 14.41 -14.08
CA GLN A 19 -8.77 13.69 -12.87
C GLN A 19 -8.93 14.66 -11.70
N LYS A 20 -9.85 14.35 -10.79
CA LYS A 20 -9.96 15.05 -9.52
C LYS A 20 -8.83 14.60 -8.59
N PRO A 21 -8.33 15.47 -7.70
CA PRO A 21 -7.48 15.03 -6.60
C PRO A 21 -8.17 13.95 -5.76
N LEU A 22 -7.36 13.06 -5.22
CA LEU A 22 -7.72 12.08 -4.18
C LEU A 22 -7.10 12.51 -2.85
N ASP A 23 -7.56 11.94 -1.76
CA ASP A 23 -7.10 12.33 -0.41
C ASP A 23 -6.32 11.21 0.30
N GLY A 24 -6.61 9.95 0.01
CA GLY A 24 -6.12 8.78 0.73
C GLY A 24 -4.98 8.01 0.06
N ALA A 25 -4.76 8.13 -1.25
CA ALA A 25 -3.79 7.30 -1.97
C ALA A 25 -2.34 7.44 -1.46
N VAL A 26 -1.91 8.65 -1.06
CA VAL A 26 -0.61 8.85 -0.41
C VAL A 26 -0.57 8.17 0.96
N ALA A 27 -1.61 8.32 1.78
CA ALA A 27 -1.67 7.70 3.10
C ALA A 27 -1.68 6.17 3.02
N ASP A 28 -2.35 5.62 2.01
CA ASP A 28 -2.37 4.20 1.69
C ASP A 28 -1.00 3.66 1.32
N ALA A 29 -0.29 4.36 0.42
CA ALA A 29 1.07 4.02 0.05
C ALA A 29 2.01 4.10 1.26
N CYS A 30 1.88 5.11 2.11
CA CYS A 30 2.68 5.21 3.33
C CYS A 30 2.42 4.03 4.29
N ASP A 31 1.17 3.67 4.51
CA ASP A 31 0.79 2.60 5.43
C ASP A 31 1.28 1.22 4.93
N PHE A 32 1.19 0.99 3.61
CA PHE A 32 1.73 -0.23 3.00
C PHE A 32 3.27 -0.26 3.03
N ALA A 33 3.93 0.87 2.74
CA ALA A 33 5.38 0.99 2.78
C ALA A 33 5.93 0.72 4.19
N ASP A 34 5.26 1.23 5.23
CA ASP A 34 5.61 0.95 6.62
C ASP A 34 5.50 -0.55 6.95
N TRP A 35 4.41 -1.21 6.50
CA TRP A 35 4.23 -2.65 6.69
C TRP A 35 5.25 -3.51 5.93
N VAL A 36 5.65 -3.13 4.71
CA VAL A 36 6.67 -3.93 4.00
C VAL A 36 8.04 -3.81 4.65
N LEU A 37 8.36 -2.69 5.31
CA LEU A 37 9.61 -2.52 6.08
C LEU A 37 9.58 -3.24 7.44
N ASP A 38 8.40 -3.60 7.95
CA ASP A 38 8.26 -4.29 9.23
C ASP A 38 8.80 -5.73 9.12
N PRO A 39 9.72 -6.17 10.01
CA PRO A 39 10.18 -7.56 10.10
C PRO A 39 9.05 -8.59 10.33
N LEU A 40 7.92 -8.19 10.93
CA LEU A 40 6.71 -9.01 11.09
C LEU A 40 5.69 -8.82 9.96
N GLY A 41 6.00 -7.95 9.00
CA GLY A 41 5.24 -7.67 7.79
C GLY A 41 5.93 -8.22 6.55
N GLY A 42 6.24 -7.35 5.59
CA GLY A 42 6.90 -7.77 4.34
C GLY A 42 8.38 -8.09 4.49
N ASN A 43 9.02 -7.64 5.58
CA ASN A 43 10.45 -7.78 5.86
C ASN A 43 11.33 -7.43 4.65
N VAL A 44 10.96 -6.36 3.94
CA VAL A 44 11.71 -5.79 2.81
C VAL A 44 12.80 -4.90 3.40
N PRO A 45 14.09 -5.18 3.11
CA PRO A 45 15.17 -4.29 3.49
C PRO A 45 14.96 -2.89 2.89
N PRO A 46 15.28 -1.79 3.63
CA PRO A 46 15.17 -0.41 3.14
C PRO A 46 15.75 -0.20 1.74
N GLU A 47 16.90 -0.80 1.44
CA GLU A 47 17.59 -0.69 0.16
C GLU A 47 16.86 -1.36 -1.02
N ARG A 48 15.74 -2.05 -0.75
CA ARG A 48 14.92 -2.76 -1.75
C ARG A 48 13.47 -2.23 -1.85
N LEU A 49 13.17 -1.08 -1.23
CA LEU A 49 11.84 -0.45 -1.25
C LEU A 49 11.77 0.75 -2.21
N PHE A 50 11.35 0.57 -3.46
CA PHE A 50 10.98 1.72 -4.29
C PHE A 50 9.71 2.40 -3.77
N PHE A 51 9.83 3.63 -3.28
CA PHE A 51 8.73 4.41 -2.71
C PHE A 51 8.60 5.76 -3.41
N TRP A 52 7.44 6.04 -4.01
CA TRP A 52 7.18 7.32 -4.65
C TRP A 52 5.72 7.72 -4.54
N THR A 53 5.47 8.78 -3.77
CA THR A 53 4.13 9.36 -3.65
C THR A 53 4.08 10.77 -4.18
N TYR A 54 2.89 11.23 -4.53
CA TYR A 54 2.66 12.65 -4.80
C TYR A 54 1.28 13.13 -4.34
N PRO A 55 1.21 14.17 -3.48
CA PRO A 55 2.35 14.90 -2.92
C PRO A 55 3.22 14.03 -2.00
N TRP A 56 4.43 14.51 -1.74
CA TRP A 56 5.33 13.87 -0.78
C TRP A 56 4.73 13.95 0.64
N PRO A 57 4.83 12.90 1.47
CA PRO A 57 4.28 12.93 2.82
C PRO A 57 5.00 13.97 3.67
N VAL A 58 4.24 14.90 4.25
CA VAL A 58 4.78 16.01 5.06
C VAL A 58 4.77 15.67 6.56
N ALA A 59 3.83 14.82 6.99
CA ALA A 59 3.71 14.38 8.37
C ALA A 59 3.52 12.86 8.39
N LEU A 60 4.60 12.12 8.64
CA LEU A 60 4.52 10.69 8.88
C LEU A 60 4.31 10.42 10.37
N SER A 61 3.39 9.50 10.66
CA SER A 61 3.31 8.87 11.98
C SER A 61 4.65 8.19 12.30
N ALA A 62 4.94 8.02 13.60
CA ALA A 62 6.08 7.20 14.01
C ALA A 62 5.96 5.80 13.38
N GLY A 63 7.06 5.29 12.83
CA GLY A 63 7.07 4.03 12.10
C GLY A 63 8.37 3.85 11.30
N ARG A 64 8.51 2.69 10.68
CA ARG A 64 9.67 2.32 9.86
C ARG A 64 9.78 3.18 8.62
N LEU A 65 8.66 3.58 8.02
CA LEU A 65 8.69 4.47 6.88
C LEU A 65 9.27 5.85 7.24
N LYS A 66 8.97 6.35 8.45
CA LYS A 66 9.53 7.61 8.93
C LYS A 66 11.04 7.49 9.07
N ASP A 67 11.52 6.46 9.76
CA ASP A 67 12.96 6.18 9.92
C ASP A 67 13.66 6.06 8.55
N TYR A 68 12.98 5.44 7.59
CA TYR A 68 13.46 5.29 6.22
C TYR A 68 13.60 6.63 5.48
N LEU A 69 12.60 7.50 5.53
CA LEU A 69 12.63 8.79 4.83
C LEU A 69 13.52 9.84 5.51
N GLU A 70 13.73 9.73 6.83
CA GLU A 70 14.63 10.60 7.60
C GLU A 70 16.09 10.11 7.58
N GLY A 71 16.32 8.84 7.23
CA GLY A 71 17.64 8.22 7.15
C GLY A 71 18.39 8.46 5.84
N GLU A 72 19.49 7.73 5.66
CA GLU A 72 20.19 7.68 4.37
C GLU A 72 19.31 6.92 3.37
N LEU A 73 18.77 7.65 2.39
CA LEU A 73 17.99 7.04 1.33
C LEU A 73 18.85 6.04 0.55
N PRO A 74 18.29 4.90 0.13
CA PRO A 74 19.01 3.87 -0.62
C PRO A 74 19.77 4.43 -1.83
N SER A 75 20.84 3.75 -2.24
CA SER A 75 21.64 4.16 -3.40
C SER A 75 20.86 4.31 -4.71
N TRP A 76 19.70 3.66 -4.87
CA TRP A 76 18.85 3.90 -6.04
C TRP A 76 18.03 5.21 -5.96
N PHE A 77 17.99 5.93 -4.84
CA PHE A 77 17.58 7.35 -4.78
C PHE A 77 18.68 8.30 -5.30
N ILE A 78 19.93 7.84 -5.36
CA ILE A 78 21.08 8.68 -5.67
C ILE A 78 21.93 7.94 -6.72
N PRO A 79 21.61 8.04 -8.01
CA PRO A 79 22.43 7.39 -9.03
C PRO A 79 23.85 7.99 -9.00
N ASP A 80 24.80 7.23 -8.46
CA ASP A 80 26.23 7.59 -8.40
C ASP A 80 26.85 7.66 -9.81
N ASP A 81 26.27 6.97 -10.79
CA ASP A 81 26.73 6.99 -12.18
C ASP A 81 25.61 7.39 -13.15
N LYS A 82 25.55 8.70 -13.44
CA LYS A 82 24.68 9.31 -14.46
C LYS A 82 24.97 8.87 -15.91
N LYS A 83 25.91 7.96 -16.14
CA LYS A 83 26.46 7.73 -17.48
C LYS A 83 25.73 6.66 -18.30
N ASP A 84 25.06 5.68 -17.67
CA ASP A 84 24.48 4.55 -18.42
C ASP A 84 23.12 4.02 -17.90
N SER A 85 22.47 4.67 -16.92
CA SER A 85 21.12 4.26 -16.48
C SER A 85 20.06 5.31 -16.79
N ASP A 86 19.01 4.93 -17.53
CA ASP A 86 17.77 5.70 -17.71
C ASP A 86 16.96 5.85 -16.38
N TRP A 87 17.58 5.51 -15.25
CA TRP A 87 16.98 5.47 -13.94
C TRP A 87 16.74 6.89 -13.41
N GLN A 88 15.54 7.12 -12.87
CA GLN A 88 15.15 8.39 -12.25
C GLN A 88 14.77 8.14 -10.79
N PRO A 89 15.45 8.80 -9.82
CA PRO A 89 15.06 8.68 -8.43
C PRO A 89 13.71 9.36 -8.18
N PRO A 90 13.01 9.01 -7.09
CA PRO A 90 11.77 9.67 -6.72
C PRO A 90 11.92 11.18 -6.58
N ASP A 91 11.05 11.90 -7.30
CA ASP A 91 10.99 13.36 -7.31
C ASP A 91 9.80 13.81 -6.45
N ASN A 92 10.09 14.49 -5.33
CA ASN A 92 9.06 14.94 -4.40
C ASN A 92 8.17 16.08 -4.95
N ALA A 93 8.53 16.68 -6.10
CA ALA A 93 7.80 17.77 -6.73
C ALA A 93 6.77 17.28 -7.76
N ARG A 94 6.69 15.98 -8.05
CA ARG A 94 5.74 15.41 -9.03
C ARG A 94 5.43 13.94 -8.78
N ALA A 95 4.34 13.49 -9.36
CA ALA A 95 4.04 12.06 -9.48
C ALA A 95 5.02 11.34 -10.44
N PRO A 96 5.27 10.03 -10.23
CA PRO A 96 6.06 9.22 -11.14
C PRO A 96 5.37 9.05 -12.49
N LYS A 97 6.14 8.98 -13.57
CA LYS A 97 5.67 8.61 -14.91
C LYS A 97 5.45 7.11 -15.02
N ALA A 98 4.60 6.67 -15.94
CA ALA A 98 4.39 5.24 -16.17
C ALA A 98 5.71 4.53 -16.50
N THR A 99 6.55 5.13 -17.35
CA THR A 99 7.87 4.57 -17.69
C THR A 99 8.82 4.49 -16.51
N GLU A 100 8.72 5.39 -15.53
CA GLU A 100 9.57 5.34 -14.32
C GLU A 100 9.15 4.16 -13.44
N ILE A 101 7.84 3.93 -13.28
CA ILE A 101 7.31 2.76 -12.57
C ILE A 101 7.69 1.46 -13.30
N THR A 102 7.54 1.42 -14.63
CA THR A 102 7.78 0.20 -15.41
C THR A 102 9.23 -0.08 -15.76
N SER A 103 10.13 0.90 -15.79
CA SER A 103 11.57 0.66 -15.99
C SER A 103 12.29 0.34 -14.68
N THR A 104 11.77 0.83 -13.56
CA THR A 104 12.27 0.50 -12.22
C THR A 104 12.37 -1.01 -12.03
N ILE A 105 11.34 -1.74 -12.43
CA ILE A 105 11.31 -3.21 -12.34
C ILE A 105 12.30 -3.92 -13.25
N GLU A 106 12.55 -3.36 -14.44
CA GLU A 106 13.48 -3.99 -15.37
C GLU A 106 14.89 -3.91 -14.81
N THR A 107 15.22 -2.76 -14.23
CA THR A 107 16.52 -2.51 -13.61
C THR A 107 16.69 -3.34 -12.34
N VAL A 108 15.73 -3.27 -11.40
CA VAL A 108 15.79 -4.01 -10.13
C VAL A 108 15.76 -5.52 -10.36
N GLY A 109 14.84 -5.99 -11.22
CA GLY A 109 14.71 -7.41 -11.53
C GLY A 109 15.93 -7.96 -12.27
N ARG A 110 16.50 -7.21 -13.22
CA ARG A 110 17.74 -7.60 -13.91
C ARG A 110 18.92 -7.62 -12.96
N GLY A 111 19.05 -6.61 -12.10
CA GLY A 111 20.10 -6.58 -11.07
C GLY A 111 20.02 -7.80 -10.15
N ALA A 112 18.82 -8.09 -9.63
CA ALA A 112 18.58 -9.25 -8.77
C ALA A 112 18.88 -10.58 -9.49
N TYR A 113 18.49 -10.72 -10.75
CA TYR A 113 18.79 -11.90 -11.57
C TYR A 113 20.28 -12.05 -11.85
N THR A 114 20.97 -10.97 -12.25
CA THR A 114 22.41 -10.98 -12.54
C THR A 114 23.23 -11.33 -11.31
N THR A 115 22.95 -10.70 -10.16
CA THR A 115 23.60 -11.07 -8.89
C THR A 115 23.37 -12.54 -8.58
N ALA A 116 22.13 -13.03 -8.74
CA ALA A 116 21.85 -14.42 -8.46
C ALA A 116 22.55 -15.41 -9.39
N PHE A 117 22.65 -15.07 -10.67
CA PHE A 117 23.38 -15.88 -11.65
C PHE A 117 24.88 -15.90 -11.37
N VAL A 118 25.49 -14.75 -11.07
CA VAL A 118 26.92 -14.63 -10.79
C VAL A 118 27.31 -15.33 -9.48
N ASP A 119 26.49 -15.16 -8.44
CA ASP A 119 26.79 -15.68 -7.10
C ASP A 119 26.28 -17.11 -6.89
N ASN A 120 25.64 -17.72 -7.91
CA ASN A 120 24.91 -18.99 -7.80
C ASN A 120 23.92 -18.99 -6.62
N ASP A 121 23.20 -17.89 -6.47
CA ASP A 121 22.23 -17.67 -5.41
C ASP A 121 20.86 -18.26 -5.79
N GLU A 122 20.53 -19.38 -5.16
CA GLU A 122 19.26 -20.07 -5.32
C GLU A 122 18.15 -19.51 -4.41
N GLU A 123 18.42 -18.44 -3.65
CA GLU A 123 17.43 -17.85 -2.75
C GLU A 123 16.23 -17.29 -3.53
N VAL A 124 15.03 -17.66 -3.10
CA VAL A 124 13.76 -17.21 -3.68
C VAL A 124 13.65 -15.68 -3.58
N ARG A 125 13.32 -15.05 -4.70
CA ARG A 125 13.11 -13.61 -4.86
C ARG A 125 11.63 -13.27 -4.98
N ARG A 126 11.13 -12.43 -4.08
CA ARG A 126 9.75 -11.94 -4.06
C ARG A 126 9.69 -10.44 -4.33
N VAL A 127 8.66 -10.00 -5.05
CA VAL A 127 8.32 -8.59 -5.16
C VAL A 127 6.90 -8.31 -4.66
N TYR A 128 6.77 -7.26 -3.84
CA TYR A 128 5.51 -6.63 -3.51
C TYR A 128 5.30 -5.41 -4.40
N VAL A 129 4.10 -5.23 -4.92
CA VAL A 129 3.70 -4.04 -5.67
C VAL A 129 2.43 -3.49 -5.05
N PHE A 130 2.44 -2.20 -4.72
CA PHE A 130 1.29 -1.47 -4.23
C PHE A 130 1.11 -0.19 -5.03
N LEU A 131 -0.05 -0.04 -5.66
CA LEU A 131 -0.42 1.11 -6.47
C LEU A 131 -1.73 1.69 -5.95
N ALA A 132 -1.72 2.93 -5.45
CA ALA A 132 -2.92 3.64 -5.01
C ALA A 132 -3.11 4.94 -5.79
N GLY A 133 -4.31 5.16 -6.31
CA GLY A 133 -4.64 6.34 -7.10
C GLY A 133 -5.76 6.10 -8.12
N HIS A 134 -5.76 6.88 -9.20
CA HIS A 134 -6.72 6.68 -10.29
C HIS A 134 -6.38 5.46 -11.14
N GLY A 135 -7.42 4.80 -11.64
CA GLY A 135 -7.31 3.65 -12.52
C GLY A 135 -8.47 3.58 -13.49
N ILE A 136 -8.24 2.92 -14.62
CA ILE A 136 -9.22 2.65 -15.66
C ILE A 136 -9.02 1.26 -16.23
N ARG A 137 -9.99 0.79 -17.01
CA ARG A 137 -9.76 -0.29 -17.97
C ARG A 137 -9.32 0.28 -19.32
N ALA A 138 -8.31 -0.34 -19.92
CA ALA A 138 -7.82 -0.01 -21.25
C ALA A 138 -7.50 -1.29 -22.03
N ARG A 139 -7.61 -1.24 -23.35
CA ARG A 139 -7.31 -2.36 -24.24
C ARG A 139 -5.80 -2.48 -24.43
N ILE A 140 -5.25 -3.67 -24.30
CA ILE A 140 -3.85 -3.91 -24.64
C ILE A 140 -3.68 -3.88 -26.15
N TYR A 141 -2.77 -3.02 -26.61
CA TYR A 141 -2.40 -2.92 -28.02
C TYR A 141 -1.91 -4.28 -28.54
N GLY A 142 -2.39 -4.69 -29.71
CA GLY A 142 -2.01 -5.96 -30.34
C GLY A 142 -2.63 -7.23 -29.75
N ARG A 143 -3.25 -7.20 -28.56
CA ARG A 143 -3.84 -8.39 -27.91
C ARG A 143 -5.37 -8.39 -27.83
N GLY A 144 -6.00 -7.22 -27.94
CA GLY A 144 -7.47 -7.10 -27.92
C GLY A 144 -8.14 -7.45 -26.58
N GLN A 145 -7.36 -7.65 -25.53
CA GLN A 145 -7.81 -7.91 -24.15
C GLN A 145 -7.81 -6.61 -23.36
N ASP A 146 -8.77 -6.45 -22.46
CA ASP A 146 -8.84 -5.28 -21.59
C ASP A 146 -8.18 -5.58 -20.24
N GLU A 147 -7.29 -4.70 -19.79
CA GLU A 147 -6.62 -4.81 -18.50
C GLU A 147 -6.95 -3.63 -17.60
N THR A 148 -6.86 -3.85 -16.29
CA THR A 148 -6.85 -2.75 -15.33
C THR A 148 -5.52 -2.04 -15.41
N CYS A 149 -5.56 -0.72 -15.57
CA CYS A 149 -4.41 0.13 -15.70
C CYS A 149 -4.40 1.19 -14.60
N PHE A 150 -3.29 1.26 -13.87
CA PHE A 150 -3.01 2.36 -12.96
C PHE A 150 -2.62 3.61 -13.75
N MET A 151 -3.16 4.77 -13.37
CA MET A 151 -2.78 6.06 -13.97
C MET A 151 -1.55 6.62 -13.25
N ALA A 152 -0.49 6.87 -14.01
CA ALA A 152 0.71 7.54 -13.55
C ALA A 152 0.61 9.08 -13.71
N GLY A 153 1.61 9.80 -13.21
CA GLY A 153 1.66 11.26 -13.20
C GLY A 153 1.68 11.93 -14.57
N ASP A 154 2.18 11.22 -15.58
CA ASP A 154 2.17 11.66 -16.98
C ASP A 154 0.94 11.19 -17.76
N PHE A 155 -0.07 10.63 -17.08
CA PHE A 155 -1.33 10.27 -17.73
C PHE A 155 -1.92 11.49 -18.44
N HIS A 156 -2.09 11.33 -19.74
CA HIS A 156 -2.79 12.28 -20.56
C HIS A 156 -3.73 11.51 -21.48
N PRO A 157 -5.05 11.74 -21.36
CA PRO A 157 -5.98 11.23 -22.34
C PRO A 157 -5.77 11.98 -23.65
N LYS A 158 -4.85 11.48 -24.48
CA LYS A 158 -4.66 11.99 -25.84
C LYS A 158 -5.89 11.68 -26.67
N SER A 159 -6.07 12.43 -27.75
CA SER A 159 -7.01 12.11 -28.83
C SER A 159 -6.57 10.92 -29.68
N SER A 160 -5.37 10.37 -29.43
CA SER A 160 -4.89 9.13 -30.05
C SER A 160 -5.41 7.91 -29.32
N GLU A 161 -5.61 6.80 -30.03
CA GLU A 161 -6.02 5.52 -29.44
C GLU A 161 -5.01 5.06 -28.39
N LEU A 162 -3.70 5.28 -28.58
CA LEU A 162 -2.69 4.89 -27.61
C LEU A 162 -2.52 5.94 -26.49
N ALA A 163 -2.93 5.60 -25.26
CA ALA A 163 -2.75 6.44 -24.08
C ALA A 163 -1.33 6.32 -23.51
N ALA A 164 -0.80 7.47 -23.10
CA ALA A 164 0.43 7.57 -22.32
C ALA A 164 0.09 7.61 -20.82
N GLY A 165 1.05 7.23 -19.98
CA GLY A 165 0.93 7.31 -18.52
C GLY A 165 -0.01 6.28 -17.90
N LEU A 166 -0.15 5.11 -18.52
CA LEU A 166 -0.87 3.96 -17.99
C LEU A 166 0.10 2.83 -17.68
N VAL A 167 -0.09 2.17 -16.54
CA VAL A 167 0.63 0.95 -16.15
C VAL A 167 -0.37 -0.22 -16.17
N PRO A 168 -0.35 -1.09 -17.21
CA PRO A 168 -1.24 -2.25 -17.29
C PRO A 168 -0.83 -3.31 -16.28
N CYS A 169 -1.64 -3.53 -15.24
CA CYS A 169 -1.24 -4.26 -14.05
C CYS A 169 -0.93 -5.74 -14.30
N GLU A 170 -1.66 -6.38 -15.22
CA GLU A 170 -1.47 -7.81 -15.51
C GLU A 170 -0.23 -8.02 -16.39
N SER A 171 -0.05 -7.22 -17.44
CA SER A 171 1.20 -7.19 -18.22
C SER A 171 2.42 -6.83 -17.34
N PHE A 172 2.26 -5.91 -16.39
CA PHE A 172 3.29 -5.54 -15.42
C PHE A 172 3.66 -6.71 -14.49
N ARG A 173 2.67 -7.44 -13.96
CA ARG A 173 2.90 -8.68 -13.18
C ARG A 173 3.65 -9.73 -13.98
N LYS A 174 3.25 -9.96 -15.24
CA LYS A 174 3.93 -10.93 -16.12
C LYS A 174 5.38 -10.52 -16.38
N ALA A 175 5.63 -9.23 -16.58
CA ALA A 175 6.99 -8.70 -16.71
C ALA A 175 7.84 -8.99 -15.45
N LEU A 176 7.28 -8.80 -14.26
CA LEU A 176 7.97 -9.08 -12.99
C LEU A 176 8.40 -10.55 -12.83
N LEU A 177 7.60 -11.49 -13.33
CA LEU A 177 7.88 -12.92 -13.19
C LEU A 177 8.73 -13.48 -14.32
N HIS A 178 8.86 -12.76 -15.44
CA HIS A 178 9.64 -13.20 -16.59
C HIS A 178 11.15 -13.05 -16.32
N GLU A 179 11.77 -14.11 -15.77
CA GLU A 179 13.21 -14.23 -15.48
C GLU A 179 13.77 -13.18 -14.50
N ARG A 180 12.93 -12.61 -13.63
CA ARG A 180 13.34 -11.58 -12.67
C ARG A 180 13.06 -12.05 -11.23
N PHE A 181 11.79 -12.18 -10.89
CA PHE A 181 11.33 -12.65 -9.58
C PHE A 181 10.76 -14.06 -9.65
N ASN A 182 10.89 -14.80 -8.55
CA ASN A 182 10.27 -16.11 -8.38
C ASN A 182 8.82 -16.01 -7.88
N GLU A 183 8.44 -14.85 -7.35
CA GLU A 183 7.10 -14.61 -6.82
C GLU A 183 6.72 -13.12 -6.89
N ALA A 184 5.46 -12.82 -7.21
CA ALA A 184 4.95 -11.45 -7.27
C ALA A 184 3.58 -11.30 -6.56
N LEU A 185 3.47 -10.31 -5.68
CA LEU A 185 2.23 -9.92 -5.00
C LEU A 185 1.88 -8.48 -5.38
N LEU A 186 0.81 -8.28 -6.15
CA LEU A 186 0.37 -6.97 -6.62
C LEU A 186 -0.96 -6.57 -5.99
N PHE A 187 -1.02 -5.38 -5.42
CA PHE A 187 -2.22 -4.75 -4.86
C PHE A 187 -2.44 -3.41 -5.56
N ALA A 188 -3.62 -3.21 -6.14
CA ALA A 188 -3.99 -1.98 -6.81
C ALA A 188 -5.27 -1.40 -6.19
N ASP A 189 -5.12 -0.31 -5.45
CA ASP A 189 -6.22 0.50 -4.94
C ASP A 189 -6.57 1.61 -5.94
N CYS A 190 -7.31 1.21 -6.97
CA CYS A 190 -7.79 2.11 -8.00
C CYS A 190 -9.11 1.63 -8.60
N CYS A 191 -9.83 2.56 -9.22
CA CYS A 191 -11.03 2.24 -9.98
C CYS A 191 -10.74 1.29 -11.15
N ARG A 192 -11.77 0.56 -11.56
CA ARG A 192 -11.76 -0.30 -12.76
C ARG A 192 -12.93 0.05 -13.67
N SER A 193 -13.34 1.31 -13.64
CA SER A 193 -14.38 1.81 -14.52
C SER A 193 -13.91 1.71 -15.97
N GLU A 194 -14.85 1.41 -16.84
CA GLU A 194 -14.66 1.63 -18.25
C GLU A 194 -14.59 3.14 -18.44
N ALA A 195 -13.45 3.65 -18.94
CA ALA A 195 -13.45 5.02 -19.41
C ALA A 195 -14.52 5.10 -20.50
N SER A 196 -15.34 6.15 -20.50
CA SER A 196 -16.24 6.49 -21.62
C SER A 196 -15.50 6.70 -22.97
N ARG A 197 -14.18 6.48 -22.99
CA ARG A 197 -13.26 6.48 -24.12
C ARG A 197 -13.03 5.04 -24.59
N LEU A 198 -14.03 4.48 -25.26
CA LEU A 198 -14.11 3.11 -25.83
C LEU A 198 -12.95 2.68 -26.77
N MET A 199 -11.89 3.49 -26.92
CA MET A 199 -10.75 3.21 -27.81
C MET A 199 -9.39 3.42 -27.14
N THR A 200 -9.34 3.56 -25.81
CA THR A 200 -8.07 3.74 -25.12
C THR A 200 -7.27 2.44 -25.14
N GLN A 201 -6.16 2.45 -25.86
CA GLN A 201 -5.18 1.40 -25.94
C GLN A 201 -3.97 1.73 -25.08
N VAL A 202 -3.31 0.71 -24.56
CA VAL A 202 -2.05 0.84 -23.80
C VAL A 202 -1.03 -0.15 -24.36
N GLN A 203 0.24 0.25 -24.38
CA GLN A 203 1.32 -0.68 -24.71
C GLN A 203 1.50 -1.67 -23.56
N PRO A 204 1.60 -2.98 -23.83
CA PRO A 204 1.98 -3.92 -22.78
C PRO A 204 3.38 -3.59 -22.25
N VAL A 205 3.63 -3.88 -20.98
CA VAL A 205 4.99 -3.80 -20.39
C VAL A 205 5.84 -4.98 -20.83
N SER A 206 5.21 -6.11 -21.16
CA SER A 206 5.87 -7.31 -21.63
C SER A 206 5.13 -7.90 -22.83
N ASP A 207 5.89 -8.30 -23.84
CA ASP A 207 5.39 -9.04 -25.01
C ASP A 207 5.18 -10.53 -24.73
N PHE A 208 5.38 -10.97 -23.49
CA PHE A 208 5.16 -12.36 -23.10
C PHE A 208 3.66 -12.73 -23.17
N ASP A 209 3.32 -13.73 -23.99
CA ASP A 209 1.95 -14.21 -24.17
C ASP A 209 1.51 -15.29 -23.16
N GLY A 210 2.47 -15.96 -22.51
CA GLY A 210 2.18 -16.95 -21.48
C GLY A 210 1.78 -16.34 -20.13
N ASP A 211 1.18 -17.15 -19.26
CA ASP A 211 1.12 -16.86 -17.83
C ASP A 211 2.30 -17.56 -17.13
N PRO A 212 3.20 -16.85 -16.44
CA PRO A 212 4.31 -17.46 -15.73
C PRO A 212 3.83 -18.50 -14.71
N ILE A 213 4.52 -19.64 -14.64
CA ILE A 213 4.24 -20.73 -13.68
C ILE A 213 4.55 -20.29 -12.23
N ALA A 214 5.41 -19.29 -12.07
CA ALA A 214 5.82 -18.73 -10.79
C ALA A 214 4.62 -18.32 -9.90
N PRO A 215 4.65 -18.57 -8.59
CA PRO A 215 3.59 -18.13 -7.68
C PRO A 215 3.31 -16.64 -7.78
N TRP A 216 2.03 -16.28 -7.70
CA TRP A 216 1.62 -14.88 -7.73
C TRP A 216 0.30 -14.64 -7.02
N GLY A 217 0.09 -13.40 -6.58
CA GLY A 217 -1.18 -12.89 -6.09
C GLY A 217 -1.44 -11.52 -6.68
N MET A 218 -2.66 -11.25 -7.09
CA MET A 218 -3.08 -9.95 -7.60
C MET A 218 -4.43 -9.56 -7.02
N ALA A 219 -4.50 -8.35 -6.48
CA ALA A 219 -5.65 -7.82 -5.81
C ALA A 219 -6.01 -6.45 -6.39
N PHE A 220 -7.27 -6.28 -6.73
CA PHE A 220 -7.84 -5.00 -7.13
C PHE A 220 -8.93 -4.57 -6.15
N ALA A 221 -8.97 -3.28 -5.86
CA ALA A 221 -9.94 -2.70 -4.94
C ALA A 221 -11.41 -2.87 -5.34
N ALA A 222 -11.68 -3.05 -6.63
CA ALA A 222 -13.03 -3.17 -7.17
C ALA A 222 -13.13 -4.33 -8.18
N GLN A 223 -14.36 -4.76 -8.50
CA GLN A 223 -14.66 -5.65 -9.63
C GLN A 223 -14.49 -4.91 -10.96
N GLU A 224 -14.47 -5.67 -12.06
CA GLU A 224 -14.47 -5.09 -13.41
C GLU A 224 -15.66 -4.15 -13.63
N GLY A 225 -15.38 -2.97 -14.20
CA GLY A 225 -16.38 -1.94 -14.46
C GLY A 225 -16.81 -1.15 -13.22
N GLN A 226 -16.33 -1.51 -12.02
CA GLN A 226 -16.77 -0.90 -10.77
C GLN A 226 -15.78 0.16 -10.25
N PRO A 227 -16.29 1.18 -9.54
CA PRO A 227 -15.46 2.15 -8.84
C PRO A 227 -14.85 1.55 -7.55
N ALA A 228 -13.69 2.08 -7.18
CA ALA A 228 -13.13 1.96 -5.84
C ALA A 228 -13.36 3.29 -5.08
N TYR A 229 -13.51 3.22 -3.77
CA TYR A 229 -13.88 4.37 -2.93
C TYR A 229 -12.85 4.62 -1.83
N GLU A 230 -12.82 5.85 -1.36
CA GLU A 230 -12.15 6.27 -0.13
C GLU A 230 -13.14 6.26 1.04
N THR A 231 -12.63 6.14 2.26
CA THR A 231 -13.41 6.29 3.49
C THR A 231 -14.02 7.69 3.55
N CYS A 232 -15.18 7.83 4.20
CA CYS A 232 -15.87 9.13 4.26
C CYS A 232 -15.32 10.08 5.34
N THR A 233 -14.32 9.65 6.12
CA THR A 233 -13.85 10.40 7.29
C THR A 233 -12.35 10.35 7.41
N GLU A 234 -11.75 11.47 7.83
CA GLU A 234 -10.32 11.55 8.08
C GLU A 234 -9.81 10.56 9.16
N PRO A 235 -8.58 10.04 9.03
CA PRO A 235 -7.74 10.17 7.83
C PRO A 235 -8.38 9.42 6.65
N TYR A 236 -8.42 10.08 5.49
CA TYR A 236 -8.94 9.47 4.27
C TYR A 236 -8.03 8.32 3.87
N ARG A 237 -8.63 7.17 3.56
CA ARG A 237 -7.95 5.94 3.14
C ARG A 237 -8.78 5.26 2.06
N GLY A 238 -8.15 4.55 1.15
CA GLY A 238 -8.85 3.63 0.27
C GLY A 238 -9.57 2.57 1.10
N VAL A 239 -10.84 2.33 0.79
CA VAL A 239 -11.68 1.34 1.49
C VAL A 239 -11.07 -0.05 1.38
N PHE A 240 -10.52 -0.38 0.20
CA PHE A 240 -9.80 -1.62 -0.02
C PHE A 240 -8.51 -1.66 0.78
N THR A 241 -7.69 -0.62 0.71
CA THR A 241 -6.43 -0.56 1.47
C THR A 241 -6.69 -0.71 2.96
N LYS A 242 -7.75 -0.10 3.52
CA LYS A 242 -8.07 -0.23 4.94
C LYS A 242 -8.34 -1.69 5.32
N ALA A 243 -9.16 -2.41 4.55
CA ALA A 243 -9.42 -3.82 4.76
C ALA A 243 -8.17 -4.71 4.54
N LEU A 244 -7.38 -4.39 3.51
CA LEU A 244 -6.13 -5.07 3.20
C LEU A 244 -5.15 -4.97 4.36
N MET A 245 -4.89 -3.75 4.85
CA MET A 245 -3.91 -3.50 5.91
C MET A 245 -4.33 -4.12 7.25
N ASP A 246 -5.62 -4.08 7.57
CA ASP A 246 -6.15 -4.76 8.76
C ASP A 246 -5.93 -6.29 8.64
N GLY A 247 -6.16 -6.89 7.47
CA GLY A 247 -5.89 -8.31 7.21
C GLY A 247 -4.40 -8.66 7.27
N LEU A 248 -3.55 -7.87 6.60
CA LEU A 248 -2.10 -8.06 6.57
C LEU A 248 -1.46 -7.95 7.94
N ARG A 249 -2.01 -7.17 8.86
CA ARG A 249 -1.47 -7.03 10.23
C ARG A 249 -2.06 -8.04 11.21
N THR A 250 -3.36 -8.30 11.14
CA THR A 250 -4.08 -9.00 12.22
C THR A 250 -4.50 -10.42 11.87
N HIS A 251 -4.65 -10.75 10.59
CA HIS A 251 -5.15 -12.07 10.19
C HIS A 251 -4.00 -13.06 10.02
N ARG A 252 -3.93 -14.05 10.91
CA ARG A 252 -2.94 -15.14 10.89
C ARG A 252 -3.59 -16.49 11.22
N PRO A 253 -4.39 -17.06 10.31
CA PRO A 253 -5.16 -18.27 10.58
C PRO A 253 -4.30 -19.55 10.64
N GLY A 254 -3.08 -19.53 10.09
CA GLY A 254 -2.16 -20.67 10.14
C GLY A 254 -1.65 -20.93 11.55
N SER A 255 -1.40 -22.20 11.91
CA SER A 255 -0.94 -22.60 13.24
C SER A 255 0.43 -22.02 13.63
N ALA A 256 1.27 -21.70 12.64
CA ALA A 256 2.56 -21.02 12.82
C ALA A 256 2.46 -19.50 12.62
N GLY A 257 1.25 -18.93 12.61
CA GLY A 257 1.03 -17.52 12.29
C GLY A 257 1.26 -17.23 10.81
N GLU A 258 0.77 -18.09 9.93
CA GLU A 258 0.91 -17.91 8.47
C GLU A 258 -0.32 -17.19 7.91
N LEU A 259 -0.10 -16.32 6.92
CA LEU A 259 -1.16 -15.72 6.10
C LEU A 259 -0.87 -16.00 4.62
N TYR A 260 -1.76 -16.75 3.97
CA TYR A 260 -1.73 -17.00 2.53
C TYR A 260 -2.69 -16.04 1.79
N ALA A 261 -2.56 -15.95 0.46
CA ALA A 261 -3.42 -15.09 -0.35
C ALA A 261 -4.92 -15.45 -0.29
N ALA A 262 -5.27 -16.73 -0.20
CA ALA A 262 -6.67 -17.16 -0.11
C ALA A 262 -7.34 -16.70 1.19
N PRO A 263 -6.81 -16.98 2.40
CA PRO A 263 -7.37 -16.42 3.62
C PRO A 263 -7.39 -14.88 3.67
N LEU A 264 -6.39 -14.20 3.08
CA LEU A 264 -6.42 -12.74 2.98
C LEU A 264 -7.60 -12.24 2.12
N ARG A 265 -7.86 -12.87 0.97
CA ARG A 265 -9.05 -12.56 0.14
C ARG A 265 -10.32 -12.68 0.98
N ASP A 266 -10.49 -13.80 1.68
CA ASP A 266 -11.70 -14.10 2.45
C ASP A 266 -11.89 -13.11 3.61
N PHE A 267 -10.79 -12.72 4.27
CA PHE A 267 -10.79 -11.65 5.27
C PHE A 267 -11.25 -10.32 4.67
N ILE A 268 -10.65 -9.89 3.55
CA ILE A 268 -10.98 -8.61 2.91
C ILE A 268 -12.47 -8.60 2.50
N HIS A 269 -12.97 -9.68 1.87
CA HIS A 269 -14.37 -9.79 1.46
C HIS A 269 -15.35 -9.70 2.63
N SER A 270 -14.99 -10.29 3.77
CA SER A 270 -15.81 -10.29 4.97
C SER A 270 -15.84 -8.93 5.67
N ASN A 271 -14.73 -8.18 5.61
CA ASN A 271 -14.54 -6.98 6.42
C ASN A 271 -14.73 -5.66 5.66
N ILE A 272 -14.65 -5.65 4.32
CA ILE A 272 -14.66 -4.40 3.53
C ILE A 272 -15.91 -3.54 3.75
N LYS A 273 -17.07 -4.17 3.98
CA LYS A 273 -18.34 -3.50 4.27
C LYS A 273 -18.33 -2.66 5.55
N SER A 274 -17.36 -2.90 6.44
CA SER A 274 -17.21 -2.10 7.66
C SER A 274 -16.60 -0.72 7.39
N TYR A 275 -15.98 -0.50 6.22
CA TYR A 275 -15.27 0.74 5.90
C TYR A 275 -15.99 1.60 4.84
N THR A 276 -17.11 1.13 4.30
CA THR A 276 -17.86 1.85 3.27
C THR A 276 -19.35 1.56 3.37
N VAL A 277 -20.16 2.54 2.97
CA VAL A 277 -21.60 2.37 2.74
C VAL A 277 -21.92 2.00 1.30
N ASN A 278 -20.91 2.01 0.42
CA ASN A 278 -21.04 1.62 -0.98
C ASN A 278 -20.80 0.11 -1.12
N ASP A 279 -21.40 -0.52 -2.13
CA ASP A 279 -21.23 -1.95 -2.42
C ASP A 279 -19.90 -2.25 -3.15
N GLN A 280 -18.77 -1.76 -2.61
CA GLN A 280 -17.45 -2.06 -3.14
C GLN A 280 -17.09 -3.52 -2.89
N LEU A 281 -16.76 -4.25 -3.95
CA LEU A 281 -16.32 -5.63 -3.91
C LEU A 281 -14.95 -5.75 -4.56
N PRO A 282 -13.89 -6.17 -3.85
CA PRO A 282 -12.58 -6.31 -4.44
C PRO A 282 -12.45 -7.64 -5.19
N GLN A 283 -11.57 -7.68 -6.18
CA GLN A 283 -11.21 -8.90 -6.90
C GLN A 283 -9.81 -9.33 -6.49
N LEU A 284 -9.65 -10.56 -6.01
CA LEU A 284 -8.34 -11.16 -5.72
C LEU A 284 -8.20 -12.46 -6.50
N SER A 285 -7.04 -12.65 -7.12
CA SER A 285 -6.68 -13.84 -7.89
C SER A 285 -5.26 -14.24 -7.54
N TYR A 286 -4.95 -15.52 -7.55
CA TYR A 286 -3.64 -16.01 -7.14
C TYR A 286 -3.34 -17.38 -7.74
N ARG A 287 -2.06 -17.75 -7.71
CA ARG A 287 -1.52 -19.08 -8.03
C ARG A 287 -0.37 -19.41 -7.07
N PRO A 288 -0.20 -20.67 -6.64
CA PRO A 288 -1.00 -21.85 -7.00
C PRO A 288 -2.32 -21.96 -6.22
N ASP A 289 -3.26 -22.75 -6.72
CA ASP A 289 -4.48 -23.12 -5.98
C ASP A 289 -4.20 -24.24 -4.96
N PRO A 290 -5.01 -24.36 -3.88
CA PRO A 290 -6.16 -23.52 -3.54
C PRO A 290 -5.80 -22.30 -2.66
N HIS A 291 -4.59 -22.26 -2.10
CA HIS A 291 -4.23 -21.30 -1.04
C HIS A 291 -3.56 -20.01 -1.54
N GLY A 292 -2.98 -20.03 -2.75
CA GLY A 292 -2.12 -18.97 -3.23
C GLY A 292 -0.76 -18.94 -2.52
N PRO A 293 0.07 -17.92 -2.81
CA PRO A 293 1.35 -17.74 -2.16
C PRO A 293 1.21 -17.39 -0.67
N LEU A 294 2.22 -17.77 0.11
CA LEU A 294 2.39 -17.36 1.51
C LEU A 294 2.80 -15.89 1.56
N ILE A 295 2.00 -14.99 2.12
CA ILE A 295 2.28 -13.55 2.12
C ILE A 295 3.23 -13.15 3.25
N VAL A 296 2.97 -13.66 4.46
CA VAL A 296 3.72 -13.32 5.68
C VAL A 296 3.60 -14.44 6.71
N THR A 297 4.63 -14.58 7.54
CA THR A 297 4.68 -15.49 8.69
C THR A 297 5.04 -14.74 9.96
N GLY A 298 4.61 -15.26 11.10
CA GLY A 298 4.90 -14.70 12.41
C GLY A 298 3.64 -14.39 13.21
N PRO A 299 3.79 -13.93 14.46
CA PRO A 299 2.64 -13.55 15.27
C PRO A 299 1.81 -12.50 14.52
N ALA A 300 0.48 -12.56 14.68
CA ALA A 300 -0.35 -11.46 14.27
C ALA A 300 0.16 -10.20 14.98
N GLY A 301 0.36 -9.13 14.22
CA GLY A 301 0.52 -7.83 14.85
C GLY A 301 -0.73 -7.55 15.68
N LEU A 302 -0.55 -6.90 16.82
CA LEU A 302 -1.68 -6.27 17.48
C LEU A 302 -2.33 -5.31 16.45
N PRO A 303 -3.67 -5.23 16.37
CA PRO A 303 -4.32 -4.25 15.51
C PRO A 303 -3.74 -2.86 15.82
N ASN A 304 -3.50 -2.05 14.78
CA ASN A 304 -3.08 -0.65 14.97
C ASN A 304 -3.93 -0.02 16.07
N GLY A 305 -3.27 0.70 16.98
CA GLY A 305 -3.99 1.41 18.01
C GLY A 305 -4.95 2.40 17.36
N PRO A 306 -6.07 2.69 18.03
CA PRO A 306 -7.05 3.55 17.42
C PRO A 306 -6.52 4.98 17.35
N GLU A 307 -7.02 5.72 16.36
CA GLU A 307 -6.75 7.14 16.24
C GLU A 307 -7.67 7.92 17.18
N LEU A 308 -7.05 8.79 17.96
CA LEU A 308 -7.71 9.71 18.87
C LEU A 308 -7.91 11.04 18.16
N ASN A 309 -9.15 11.55 18.16
CA ASN A 309 -9.42 12.95 17.85
C ASN A 309 -9.16 13.76 19.12
N VAL A 310 -8.12 14.60 19.06
CA VAL A 310 -7.64 15.46 20.16
C VAL A 310 -7.67 16.93 19.76
N SER A 311 -8.44 17.28 18.72
CA SER A 311 -8.52 18.63 18.15
C SER A 311 -9.02 19.72 19.11
N THR A 312 -9.68 19.32 20.21
CA THR A 312 -10.13 20.22 21.28
C THR A 312 -9.05 20.50 22.32
N LEU A 313 -7.93 19.76 22.29
CA LEU A 313 -6.85 19.86 23.26
C LEU A 313 -5.73 20.77 22.75
N ALA A 314 -5.09 21.50 23.67
CA ALA A 314 -3.95 22.33 23.33
C ALA A 314 -2.71 21.47 23.01
N ASN A 315 -1.87 21.93 22.08
CA ASN A 315 -0.57 21.32 21.85
C ASN A 315 0.26 21.30 23.15
N GLY A 316 0.91 20.17 23.42
CA GLY A 316 1.63 19.91 24.67
C GLY A 316 0.79 19.22 25.75
N THR A 317 -0.52 19.07 25.57
CA THR A 317 -1.38 18.32 26.51
C THR A 317 -0.90 16.88 26.59
N ARG A 318 -0.76 16.36 27.82
CA ARG A 318 -0.32 14.99 28.09
C ARG A 318 -1.53 14.08 28.28
N LEU A 319 -1.52 12.91 27.65
CA LEU A 319 -2.56 11.90 27.76
C LEU A 319 -1.98 10.59 28.30
N ILE A 320 -2.66 9.97 29.26
CA ILE A 320 -2.25 8.69 29.87
C ILE A 320 -3.24 7.62 29.42
N LEU A 321 -2.73 6.57 28.78
CA LEU A 321 -3.53 5.38 28.46
C LEU A 321 -3.56 4.43 29.65
N LYS A 322 -4.75 4.04 30.07
CA LYS A 322 -5.01 3.09 31.14
C LYS A 322 -5.77 1.88 30.61
N GLY A 323 -5.52 0.71 31.20
CA GLY A 323 -6.29 -0.50 30.94
C GLY A 323 -7.66 -0.48 31.62
N GLY A 324 -8.45 -1.54 31.41
CA GLY A 324 -9.79 -1.69 32.00
C GLY A 324 -9.78 -1.77 33.54
N ASP A 325 -8.62 -2.00 34.15
CA ASP A 325 -8.40 -1.94 35.60
C ASP A 325 -8.04 -0.53 36.12
N ASN A 326 -8.11 0.48 35.24
CA ASN A 326 -7.79 1.88 35.50
C ASN A 326 -6.33 2.13 35.93
N LYS A 327 -5.42 1.22 35.61
CA LYS A 327 -3.97 1.45 35.77
C LYS A 327 -3.34 1.85 34.45
N PRO A 328 -2.30 2.71 34.47
CA PRO A 328 -1.52 3.00 33.26
C PRO A 328 -1.05 1.71 32.60
N VAL A 329 -1.15 1.64 31.27
CA VAL A 329 -0.63 0.51 30.50
C VAL A 329 0.89 0.44 30.70
N ALA A 330 1.39 -0.73 31.10
CA ALA A 330 2.81 -0.93 31.37
C ALA A 330 3.67 -0.55 30.16
N ASP A 331 4.83 0.05 30.42
CA ASP A 331 5.82 0.48 29.42
C ASP A 331 5.30 1.48 28.36
N MET A 332 4.13 2.08 28.58
CA MET A 332 3.55 3.07 27.68
C MET A 332 3.70 4.48 28.27
N PRO A 333 4.55 5.35 27.69
CA PRO A 333 4.70 6.71 28.17
C PRO A 333 3.43 7.53 27.89
N ALA A 334 3.30 8.66 28.58
CA ALA A 334 2.25 9.62 28.27
C ALA A 334 2.40 10.14 26.83
N PHE A 335 1.29 10.18 26.10
CA PHE A 335 1.23 10.77 24.78
C PHE A 335 1.19 12.30 24.89
N VAL A 336 1.80 13.00 23.95
CA VAL A 336 1.79 14.46 23.91
C VAL A 336 1.01 14.89 22.67
N VAL A 337 -0.01 15.73 22.84
CA VAL A 337 -0.79 16.29 21.75
C VAL A 337 0.10 17.22 20.93
N THR A 338 0.32 16.89 19.66
CA THR A 338 1.11 17.70 18.72
C THR A 338 0.29 18.21 17.53
N GLY A 339 -0.98 17.81 17.44
CA GLY A 339 -1.88 18.11 16.32
C GLY A 339 -3.32 17.69 16.62
N PRO A 340 -4.22 17.75 15.62
CA PRO A 340 -5.64 17.48 15.82
C PRO A 340 -5.97 16.00 16.04
N THR A 341 -5.06 15.09 15.70
CA THR A 341 -5.21 13.66 15.89
C THR A 341 -3.95 13.04 16.47
N LEU A 342 -4.11 11.90 17.15
CA LEU A 342 -3.02 11.13 17.74
C LEU A 342 -3.27 9.63 17.54
N SER A 343 -2.34 8.92 16.90
CA SER A 343 -2.43 7.46 16.75
C SER A 343 -1.87 6.76 17.98
N LEU A 344 -2.67 5.90 18.61
CA LEU A 344 -2.17 5.02 19.66
C LEU A 344 -1.33 3.88 19.05
N PRO A 345 -0.35 3.32 19.81
CA PRO A 345 0.34 2.12 19.40
C PRO A 345 -0.62 0.94 19.37
N PRO A 346 -0.29 -0.17 18.70
CA PRO A 346 -1.10 -1.37 18.72
C PRO A 346 -1.52 -1.82 20.12
N LEU A 347 -2.81 -2.10 20.30
CA LEU A 347 -3.40 -2.46 21.60
C LEU A 347 -4.10 -3.83 21.50
N PRO A 348 -3.94 -4.73 22.50
CA PRO A 348 -4.72 -5.97 22.56
C PRO A 348 -6.21 -5.69 22.76
N GLU A 349 -7.04 -6.66 22.39
CA GLU A 349 -8.50 -6.57 22.58
C GLU A 349 -8.83 -6.42 24.06
N SER A 350 -9.34 -5.25 24.43
CA SER A 350 -9.66 -4.91 25.82
C SER A 350 -10.45 -3.61 25.91
N LEU A 351 -10.85 -3.26 27.13
CA LEU A 351 -11.37 -1.95 27.49
C LEU A 351 -10.19 -1.04 27.90
N TYR A 352 -10.17 0.18 27.39
CA TYR A 352 -9.15 1.18 27.69
C TYR A 352 -9.79 2.50 28.12
N VAL A 353 -9.00 3.31 28.82
CA VAL A 353 -9.32 4.67 29.20
C VAL A 353 -8.17 5.57 28.80
N ILE A 354 -8.43 6.61 28.01
CA ILE A 354 -7.47 7.69 27.76
C ILE A 354 -7.82 8.87 28.66
N GLU A 355 -6.91 9.27 29.54
CA GLU A 355 -7.09 10.32 30.54
C GLU A 355 -6.19 11.52 30.24
N ILE A 356 -6.70 12.73 30.49
CA ILE A 356 -5.93 13.97 30.36
C ILE A 356 -5.14 14.20 31.65
N ASP A 357 -3.82 14.30 31.55
CA ASP A 357 -2.89 14.51 32.66
C ASP A 357 -2.82 15.99 33.07
N ASP A 358 -3.98 16.58 33.36
CA ASP A 358 -4.14 17.97 33.83
C ASP A 358 -4.81 18.05 35.22
N GLY A 359 -5.09 16.90 35.84
CA GLY A 359 -5.79 16.79 37.13
C GLY A 359 -7.31 17.01 37.06
N SER A 360 -7.89 17.24 35.87
CA SER A 360 -9.33 17.45 35.71
C SER A 360 -10.17 16.18 35.85
N GLY A 361 -9.54 15.01 35.73
CA GLY A 361 -10.23 13.71 35.70
C GLY A 361 -10.99 13.44 34.39
N ARG A 362 -10.86 14.32 33.39
CA ARG A 362 -11.45 14.12 32.06
C ARG A 362 -10.79 12.92 31.38
N HIS A 363 -11.64 12.04 30.88
CA HIS A 363 -11.19 10.83 30.20
C HIS A 363 -12.21 10.37 29.15
N ARG A 364 -11.77 9.50 28.25
CA ARG A 364 -12.63 8.78 27.31
C ARG A 364 -12.34 7.29 27.40
N MET A 365 -13.40 6.50 27.56
CA MET A 365 -13.31 5.03 27.48
C MET A 365 -13.55 4.55 26.06
N PHE A 366 -12.89 3.46 25.67
CA PHE A 366 -13.13 2.79 24.39
C PHE A 366 -12.77 1.31 24.48
N VAL A 367 -13.40 0.49 23.63
CA VAL A 367 -13.03 -0.92 23.45
C VAL A 367 -12.14 -1.02 22.22
N GLN A 368 -11.02 -1.71 22.32
CA GLN A 368 -10.21 -2.07 21.16
C GLN A 368 -10.53 -3.50 20.72
N PRO A 369 -10.65 -3.80 19.40
CA PRO A 369 -10.68 -2.85 18.29
C PRO A 369 -11.94 -1.98 18.31
N THR A 370 -11.77 -0.66 18.25
CA THR A 370 -12.91 0.27 18.15
C THR A 370 -13.31 0.45 16.68
N ARG A 371 -14.61 0.55 16.43
CA ARG A 371 -15.16 0.98 15.13
C ARG A 371 -15.41 2.49 15.07
N GLU A 372 -15.37 3.14 16.22
CA GLU A 372 -15.71 4.56 16.36
C GLU A 372 -14.45 5.40 16.57
N LYS A 373 -14.47 6.63 16.02
CA LYS A 373 -13.49 7.66 16.33
C LYS A 373 -13.55 7.99 17.82
N ILE A 374 -12.41 7.90 18.49
CA ILE A 374 -12.32 8.21 19.92
C ILE A 374 -12.12 9.72 20.05
N HIS A 375 -13.15 10.43 20.50
CA HIS A 375 -13.06 11.86 20.78
C HIS A 375 -12.64 12.06 22.24
N VAL A 376 -11.48 12.67 22.45
CA VAL A 376 -10.98 12.99 23.79
C VAL A 376 -11.56 14.36 24.20
N PRO A 377 -12.27 14.43 25.35
CA PRO A 377 -13.10 15.59 25.72
C PRO A 377 -12.33 16.83 26.17
#